data_AF-A0A3A8Y5V1-F1
#
_entry.id   AF-A0A3A8Y5V1-F1
#
_cell.length_a   1.000
_cell.length_b   1.000
_cell.length_c   1.000
_cell.angle_alpha   90.00
_cell.angle_beta   90.00
_cell.angle_gamma   90.00
#
_symmetry.space_group_name_H-M   'P 1'
#
loop_
_entity.id
_entity.type
_entity.pdbx_description
1 polymer ?
#
loop_
_entity_poly.entity_id
_entity_poly.type
_entity_poly.pdbx_seq_one_letter_code
_entity_poly.pdbx_strand_id
1 'polypeptide(L)'
;MLELRDFPLTYKEGVYSVADFSQDIEGDNAVSFDYDAQYQMLDYNIPVRQEWRKMTLYSVPEGELVRTLRVVYGKDGTLQKITAVLKGRETLLYIRYESEEDAKEKIRRFAIRNADAIIEQIQQCTDVAARLFIDYYCDSDNMDYHAVIGTVAQMEAVRRKYHDEDACDNSGNYPSEDIKGDNGMLITMVRCAEGHPSENFQYAVEIMSKHIEKYALATLRKTEDFKFICEEYD
;
A
#
# COMPACT_ATOMS: atom_id res chain seq x y z
N MET A 1 -15.45 -24.37 -9.53
CA MET A 1 -14.69 -23.60 -8.53
C MET A 1 -13.40 -24.36 -8.30
N LEU A 2 -12.27 -23.70 -8.52
CA LEU A 2 -11.02 -24.17 -7.94
C LEU A 2 -11.04 -23.62 -6.52
N GLU A 3 -11.23 -24.49 -5.53
CA GLU A 3 -11.14 -24.09 -4.12
C GLU A 3 -9.73 -23.53 -3.90
N LEU A 4 -9.66 -22.30 -3.38
CA LEU A 4 -8.41 -21.78 -2.86
C LEU A 4 -8.02 -22.65 -1.69
N ARG A 5 -6.76 -23.07 -1.69
CA ARG A 5 -6.26 -24.08 -0.76
C ARG A 5 -5.53 -23.41 0.40
N ASP A 6 -5.54 -24.07 1.54
CA ASP A 6 -4.81 -23.63 2.72
C ASP A 6 -3.30 -23.73 2.50
N PHE A 7 -2.58 -22.67 2.85
CA PHE A 7 -1.13 -22.61 2.73
C PHE A 7 -0.49 -22.79 4.11
N PRO A 8 0.16 -23.93 4.39
CA PRO A 8 0.68 -24.20 5.72
C PRO A 8 1.78 -23.19 6.07
N LEU A 9 1.94 -22.86 7.35
CA LEU A 9 3.02 -21.96 7.80
C LEU A 9 4.40 -22.61 7.67
N THR A 10 4.45 -23.94 7.65
CA THR A 10 5.66 -24.73 7.45
C THR A 10 5.47 -25.75 6.33
N TYR A 11 6.37 -25.75 5.36
CA TYR A 11 6.40 -26.69 4.26
C TYR A 11 7.83 -26.94 3.77
N LYS A 12 8.03 -27.84 2.81
CA LYS A 12 9.37 -28.02 2.22
C LYS A 12 9.79 -26.74 1.49
N GLU A 13 11.05 -26.34 1.61
CA GLU A 13 11.66 -25.25 0.83
C GLU A 13 11.24 -25.32 -0.63
N GLY A 14 10.82 -24.19 -1.19
CA GLY A 14 10.43 -24.12 -2.59
C GLY A 14 9.44 -23.01 -2.90
N VAL A 15 9.05 -22.95 -4.17
CA VAL A 15 8.02 -22.06 -4.69
C VAL A 15 6.89 -22.92 -5.23
N TYR A 16 5.68 -22.66 -4.77
CA TYR A 16 4.50 -23.47 -5.05
C TYR A 16 3.36 -22.61 -5.58
N SER A 17 2.50 -23.23 -6.35
CA SER A 17 1.22 -22.73 -6.85
C SER A 17 0.06 -23.37 -6.09
N VAL A 18 -1.16 -22.89 -6.33
CA VAL A 18 -2.38 -23.49 -5.73
C VAL A 18 -2.48 -24.99 -6.03
N ALA A 19 -2.08 -25.42 -7.23
CA ALA A 19 -2.21 -26.82 -7.66
C ALA A 19 -1.33 -27.80 -6.86
N ASP A 20 -0.27 -27.31 -6.21
CA ASP A 20 0.73 -28.15 -5.54
C ASP A 20 0.28 -28.66 -4.16
N PHE A 21 -0.80 -28.11 -3.59
CA PHE A 21 -1.28 -28.49 -2.24
C PHE A 21 -2.49 -29.41 -2.33
N SER A 22 -2.37 -30.74 -2.22
CA SER A 22 -3.51 -31.64 -2.54
C SER A 22 -4.46 -31.96 -1.37
N GLN A 23 -4.30 -31.37 -0.19
CA GLN A 23 -5.06 -31.73 1.01
C GLN A 23 -5.54 -30.49 1.75
N ASP A 24 -6.76 -30.57 2.31
CA ASP A 24 -7.23 -29.64 3.32
C ASP A 24 -6.31 -29.77 4.53
N ILE A 25 -5.61 -28.70 4.87
CA ILE A 25 -4.70 -28.69 6.01
C ILE A 25 -5.54 -28.28 7.20
N GLU A 26 -6.04 -29.27 7.95
CA GLU A 26 -6.77 -29.01 9.18
C GLU A 26 -5.87 -28.28 10.20
N GLY A 27 -6.25 -27.06 10.57
CA GLY A 27 -5.82 -26.41 11.81
C GLY A 27 -5.33 -24.98 11.68
N ASP A 28 -5.10 -24.36 12.83
CA ASP A 28 -4.68 -22.96 13.01
C ASP A 28 -3.23 -22.67 12.54
N ASN A 29 -2.64 -23.51 11.67
CA ASN A 29 -1.25 -23.41 11.21
C ASN A 29 -1.17 -23.25 9.68
N ALA A 30 -2.13 -22.54 9.10
CA ALA A 30 -2.16 -22.21 7.68
C ALA A 30 -2.77 -20.84 7.42
N VAL A 31 -2.43 -20.24 6.27
CA VAL A 31 -3.14 -19.11 5.70
C VAL A 31 -4.26 -19.64 4.82
N SER A 32 -5.49 -19.38 5.24
CA SER A 32 -6.70 -19.77 4.51
C SER A 32 -7.29 -18.59 3.75
N PHE A 33 -7.64 -18.82 2.48
CA PHE A 33 -8.17 -17.82 1.57
C PHE A 33 -9.64 -18.10 1.29
N ASP A 34 -10.51 -17.20 1.73
CA ASP A 34 -11.94 -17.21 1.47
C ASP A 34 -12.27 -16.25 0.32
N TYR A 35 -12.69 -16.79 -0.82
CA TYR A 35 -13.00 -15.99 -2.01
C TYR A 35 -14.49 -15.95 -2.29
N ASP A 36 -15.04 -14.75 -2.21
CA ASP A 36 -16.42 -14.46 -2.59
C ASP A 36 -16.47 -14.06 -4.07
N ALA A 37 -16.98 -14.98 -4.91
CA ALA A 37 -17.12 -14.75 -6.34
C ALA A 37 -18.24 -13.74 -6.69
N GLN A 38 -19.22 -13.52 -5.80
CA GLN A 38 -20.30 -12.56 -6.02
C GLN A 38 -19.78 -11.12 -5.92
N TYR A 39 -18.90 -10.85 -4.96
CA TYR A 39 -18.31 -9.52 -4.75
C TYR A 39 -16.87 -9.39 -5.25
N GLN A 40 -16.30 -10.46 -5.81
CA GLN A 40 -14.89 -10.53 -6.22
C GLN A 40 -13.95 -10.13 -5.08
N MET A 41 -14.21 -10.66 -3.90
CA MET A 41 -13.55 -10.28 -2.65
C MET A 41 -12.75 -11.46 -2.11
N LEU A 42 -11.53 -11.21 -1.64
CA LEU A 42 -10.67 -12.20 -1.00
C LEU A 42 -10.45 -11.82 0.46
N ASP A 43 -11.02 -12.61 1.37
CA ASP A 43 -10.80 -12.52 2.81
C ASP A 43 -9.78 -13.58 3.25
N TYR A 44 -8.86 -13.21 4.13
CA TYR A 44 -7.87 -14.14 4.68
C TYR A 44 -7.28 -13.60 5.98
N ASN A 45 -6.73 -14.48 6.81
CA ASN A 45 -6.02 -14.07 8.01
C ASN A 45 -4.52 -14.26 7.82
N ILE A 46 -3.74 -13.23 8.13
CA ILE A 46 -2.28 -13.32 8.14
C ILE A 46 -1.78 -13.61 9.56
N PRO A 47 -0.81 -14.52 9.72
CA PRO A 47 -0.19 -14.81 10.99
C PRO A 47 0.84 -13.72 11.34
N VAL A 48 0.69 -13.12 12.51
CA VAL A 48 1.64 -12.15 13.08
C VAL A 48 2.01 -12.61 14.49
N ARG A 49 3.11 -13.37 14.59
CA ARG A 49 3.51 -14.09 15.81
C ARG A 49 2.39 -14.96 16.38
N GLN A 50 1.75 -14.51 17.47
CA GLN A 50 0.67 -15.23 18.17
C GLN A 50 -0.72 -14.65 17.85
N GLU A 51 -0.78 -13.62 17.00
CA GLU A 51 -2.01 -12.96 16.58
C GLU A 51 -2.33 -13.27 15.10
N TRP A 52 -3.58 -13.07 14.75
CA TRP A 52 -4.09 -13.18 13.39
C TRP A 52 -4.74 -11.87 12.98
N ARG A 53 -4.44 -11.38 11.78
CA ARG A 53 -5.04 -10.15 11.27
C ARG A 53 -5.84 -10.42 10.02
N LYS A 54 -7.11 -9.99 10.04
CA LYS A 54 -8.00 -10.13 8.89
C LYS A 54 -7.60 -9.16 7.79
N MET A 55 -7.33 -9.68 6.60
CA MET A 55 -7.09 -8.95 5.37
C MET A 55 -8.30 -9.13 4.44
N THR A 56 -8.63 -8.06 3.72
CA THR A 56 -9.66 -8.10 2.67
C THR A 56 -9.10 -7.41 1.43
N LEU A 57 -9.12 -8.10 0.29
CA LEU A 57 -8.83 -7.52 -1.02
C LEU A 57 -10.11 -7.47 -1.85
N TYR A 58 -10.36 -6.33 -2.48
CA TYR A 58 -11.52 -6.11 -3.33
C TYR A 58 -11.17 -6.19 -4.82
N SER A 59 -12.19 -6.47 -5.65
CA SER A 59 -12.07 -6.51 -7.10
C SER A 59 -10.97 -7.46 -7.61
N VAL A 60 -10.85 -8.61 -6.95
CA VAL A 60 -9.85 -9.64 -7.23
C VAL A 60 -10.36 -10.57 -8.33
N PRO A 61 -9.71 -10.66 -9.51
CA PRO A 61 -10.12 -11.58 -10.55
C PRO A 61 -9.75 -13.03 -10.18
N GLU A 62 -10.74 -13.89 -9.91
CA GLU A 62 -10.54 -15.29 -9.46
C GLU A 62 -9.55 -16.05 -10.35
N GLY A 63 -9.76 -15.98 -11.68
CA GLY A 63 -8.94 -16.71 -12.63
C GLY A 63 -7.48 -16.25 -12.66
N GLU A 64 -7.22 -14.97 -12.38
CA GLU A 64 -5.85 -14.47 -12.24
C GLU A 64 -5.24 -14.90 -10.91
N LEU A 65 -5.99 -14.76 -9.81
CA LEU A 65 -5.59 -15.19 -8.48
C LEU A 65 -5.15 -16.65 -8.52
N VAL A 66 -6.03 -17.57 -8.92
CA VAL A 66 -5.75 -19.01 -8.91
C VAL A 66 -4.56 -19.38 -9.80
N ARG A 67 -4.45 -18.75 -10.98
CA ARG A 67 -3.40 -19.08 -11.96
C ARG A 67 -2.01 -18.56 -11.55
N THR A 68 -1.96 -17.45 -10.84
CA THR A 68 -0.71 -16.69 -10.64
C THR A 68 -0.27 -16.63 -9.19
N LEU A 69 -1.09 -17.11 -8.25
CA LEU A 69 -0.73 -17.21 -6.85
C LEU A 69 0.51 -18.09 -6.69
N ARG A 70 1.48 -17.52 -5.96
CA ARG A 70 2.76 -18.14 -5.63
C ARG A 70 3.01 -18.02 -4.14
N VAL A 71 3.38 -19.15 -3.56
CA VAL A 71 3.74 -19.32 -2.15
C VAL A 71 5.23 -19.67 -2.09
N VAL A 72 5.97 -19.00 -1.23
CA VAL A 72 7.43 -19.17 -1.11
C VAL A 72 7.78 -19.64 0.30
N TYR A 73 8.47 -20.77 0.40
CA TYR A 73 9.01 -21.32 1.64
C TYR A 73 10.53 -21.20 1.68
N GLY A 74 11.05 -20.81 2.85
CA GLY A 74 12.48 -20.69 3.11
C GLY A 74 13.17 -22.04 3.29
N LYS A 75 14.49 -22.02 3.46
CA LYS A 75 15.33 -23.21 3.72
C LYS A 75 14.97 -23.94 5.01
N ASP A 76 14.50 -23.18 6.00
CA ASP A 76 13.99 -23.68 7.27
C ASP A 76 12.57 -24.26 7.15
N GLY A 77 11.98 -24.18 5.95
CA GLY A 77 10.63 -24.60 5.66
C GLY A 77 9.56 -23.60 6.08
N THR A 78 9.91 -22.42 6.60
CA THR A 78 8.92 -21.44 7.03
C THR A 78 8.38 -20.64 5.85
N LEU A 79 7.06 -20.37 5.83
CA LEU A 79 6.40 -19.52 4.85
C LEU A 79 7.03 -18.11 4.86
N GLN A 80 7.48 -17.62 3.71
CA GLN A 80 8.18 -16.34 3.56
C GLN A 80 7.34 -15.28 2.85
N LYS A 81 6.61 -15.65 1.80
CA LYS A 81 5.88 -14.71 0.95
C LYS A 81 4.70 -15.40 0.27
N ILE A 82 3.58 -14.71 0.15
CA ILE A 82 2.50 -15.06 -0.77
C ILE A 82 2.27 -13.86 -1.71
N THR A 83 2.19 -14.14 -3.00
CA THR A 83 1.95 -13.14 -4.05
C THR A 83 0.99 -13.68 -5.10
N ALA A 84 0.33 -12.79 -5.83
CA ALA A 84 -0.38 -13.11 -7.07
C ALA A 84 -0.14 -12.01 -8.11
N VAL A 85 -0.40 -12.27 -9.39
CA VAL A 85 -0.44 -11.22 -10.42
C VAL A 85 -1.89 -10.89 -10.70
N LEU A 86 -2.35 -9.74 -10.20
CA LEU A 86 -3.73 -9.26 -10.33
C LEU A 86 -3.74 -7.99 -11.19
N LYS A 87 -4.63 -7.95 -12.18
CA LYS A 87 -4.77 -6.84 -13.14
C LYS A 87 -3.43 -6.44 -13.77
N GLY A 88 -2.59 -7.44 -14.06
CA GLY A 88 -1.26 -7.27 -14.66
C GLY A 88 -0.16 -6.75 -13.72
N ARG A 89 -0.39 -6.68 -12.42
CA ARG A 89 0.60 -6.22 -11.42
C ARG A 89 0.85 -7.30 -10.37
N GLU A 90 2.09 -7.45 -9.91
CA GLU A 90 2.37 -8.28 -8.74
C GLU A 90 1.70 -7.65 -7.51
N THR A 91 0.92 -8.43 -6.79
CA THR A 91 0.25 -8.06 -5.54
C THR A 91 0.82 -8.92 -4.42
N LEU A 92 1.32 -8.26 -3.38
CA LEU A 92 1.73 -8.92 -2.15
C LEU A 92 0.49 -9.28 -1.33
N LEU A 93 0.41 -10.52 -0.86
CA LEU A 93 -0.66 -10.99 0.03
C LEU A 93 -0.10 -11.33 1.43
N TYR A 94 1.15 -11.75 1.52
CA TYR A 94 1.82 -12.02 2.79
C TYR A 94 3.32 -11.84 2.66
N ILE A 95 3.97 -11.36 3.73
CA ILE A 95 5.42 -11.39 3.89
C ILE A 95 5.78 -11.71 5.34
N ARG A 96 6.75 -12.61 5.53
CA ARG A 96 7.34 -12.88 6.83
C ARG A 96 8.47 -11.91 7.13
N TYR A 97 8.49 -11.42 8.36
CA TYR A 97 9.62 -10.70 8.93
C TYR A 97 10.35 -11.57 9.95
N GLU A 98 11.68 -11.45 9.97
CA GLU A 98 12.52 -12.18 10.93
C GLU A 98 12.48 -11.54 12.32
N SER A 99 12.36 -10.22 12.37
CA SER A 99 12.21 -9.40 13.58
C SER A 99 11.51 -8.08 13.26
N GLU A 100 11.23 -7.28 14.29
CA GLU A 100 10.73 -5.91 14.13
C GLU A 100 11.72 -5.02 13.35
N GLU A 101 13.02 -5.20 13.55
CA GLU A 101 14.06 -4.47 12.81
C GLU A 101 14.10 -4.85 11.33
N ASP A 102 13.96 -6.14 11.02
CA ASP A 102 13.83 -6.61 9.63
C ASP A 102 12.57 -6.03 8.97
N ALA A 103 11.46 -5.98 9.70
CA ALA A 103 10.23 -5.32 9.25
C ALA A 103 10.46 -3.83 8.95
N LYS A 104 11.02 -3.08 9.90
CA LYS A 104 11.30 -1.65 9.74
C LYS A 104 12.22 -1.38 8.55
N GLU A 105 13.28 -2.18 8.37
CA GLU A 105 14.21 -1.99 7.25
C GLU A 105 13.58 -2.33 5.89
N LYS A 106 12.77 -3.39 5.81
CA LYS A 106 12.03 -3.72 4.58
C LYS A 106 10.96 -2.67 4.25
N ILE A 107 10.19 -2.22 5.25
CA ILE A 107 9.20 -1.14 5.11
C ILE A 107 9.89 0.15 4.68
N ARG A 108 11.00 0.54 5.32
CA ARG A 108 11.78 1.73 4.95
C ARG A 108 12.24 1.70 3.50
N ARG A 109 12.83 0.58 3.05
CA ARG A 109 13.28 0.42 1.66
C ARG A 109 12.12 0.50 0.68
N PHE A 110 10.98 -0.10 1.01
CA PHE A 110 9.79 0.00 0.18
C PHE A 110 9.23 1.42 0.16
N ALA A 111 9.09 2.07 1.31
CA ALA A 111 8.64 3.46 1.45
C ALA A 111 9.46 4.41 0.57
N ILE A 112 10.80 4.29 0.56
CA ILE A 112 11.66 5.10 -0.32
C ILE A 112 11.32 4.87 -1.80
N ARG A 113 11.25 3.62 -2.25
CA ARG A 113 10.90 3.33 -3.66
C ARG A 113 9.49 3.78 -4.02
N ASN A 114 8.56 3.68 -3.08
CA ASN A 114 7.18 4.10 -3.27
C ASN A 114 7.08 5.62 -3.39
N ALA A 115 7.85 6.34 -2.57
CA ALA A 115 8.02 7.79 -2.68
C ALA A 115 8.70 8.18 -4.00
N ASP A 116 9.73 7.45 -4.46
CA ASP A 116 10.36 7.69 -5.77
C ASP A 116 9.34 7.60 -6.91
N ALA A 117 8.45 6.59 -6.90
CA ALA A 117 7.39 6.45 -7.89
C ALA A 117 6.36 7.61 -7.87
N ILE A 118 6.08 8.16 -6.69
CA ILE A 118 5.25 9.36 -6.54
C ILE A 118 5.99 10.61 -7.05
N ILE A 119 7.27 10.75 -6.72
CA ILE A 119 8.13 11.85 -7.17
C ILE A 119 8.21 11.87 -8.71
N GLU A 120 8.40 10.70 -9.35
CA GLU A 120 8.45 10.59 -10.81
C GLU A 120 7.17 11.12 -11.47
N GLN A 121 6.00 10.84 -10.87
CA GLN A 121 4.72 11.36 -11.36
C GLN A 121 4.58 12.86 -11.07
N ILE A 122 4.99 13.33 -9.89
CA ILE A 122 4.99 14.77 -9.56
C ILE A 122 5.85 15.57 -10.56
N GLN A 123 6.98 15.00 -10.97
CA GLN A 123 7.91 15.61 -11.93
C GLN A 123 7.35 15.71 -13.35
N GLN A 124 6.25 15.02 -13.66
CA GLN A 124 5.56 15.16 -14.94
C GLN A 124 4.71 16.45 -15.00
N CYS A 125 4.48 17.12 -13.87
CA CYS A 125 3.79 18.41 -13.84
C CYS A 125 4.65 19.50 -14.51
N THR A 126 4.18 19.99 -15.65
CA THR A 126 4.85 21.07 -16.41
C THR A 126 4.38 22.47 -16.01
N ASP A 127 3.25 22.56 -15.31
CA ASP A 127 2.66 23.81 -14.85
C ASP A 127 3.37 24.36 -13.61
N VAL A 128 3.09 25.62 -13.27
CA VAL A 128 3.57 26.21 -12.03
C VAL A 128 2.71 25.71 -10.88
N ALA A 129 3.32 24.99 -9.95
CA ALA A 129 2.69 24.51 -8.73
C ALA A 129 2.57 25.65 -7.71
N ALA A 130 1.39 25.78 -7.11
CA ALA A 130 1.12 26.65 -5.97
C ALA A 130 1.04 25.84 -4.66
N ARG A 131 0.63 24.57 -4.72
CA ARG A 131 0.59 23.66 -3.58
C ARG A 131 1.07 22.27 -3.97
N LEU A 132 1.73 21.59 -3.03
CA LEU A 132 1.90 20.14 -3.05
C LEU A 132 1.37 19.61 -1.72
N PHE A 133 0.33 18.78 -1.81
CA PHE A 133 -0.28 18.10 -0.68
C PHE A 133 0.24 16.68 -0.61
N ILE A 134 0.48 16.20 0.60
CA ILE A 134 0.66 14.80 0.94
C ILE A 134 -0.43 14.45 1.94
N ASP A 135 -1.38 13.66 1.46
CA ASP A 135 -2.55 13.29 2.22
C ASP A 135 -2.44 11.81 2.57
N TYR A 136 -2.73 11.49 3.83
CA TYR A 136 -2.76 10.12 4.30
C TYR A 136 -3.93 9.86 5.23
N TYR A 137 -4.35 8.61 5.31
CA TYR A 137 -5.44 8.15 6.17
C TYR A 137 -5.05 6.84 6.84
N CYS A 138 -5.44 6.66 8.11
CA CYS A 138 -5.23 5.40 8.80
C CYS A 138 -6.24 5.15 9.94
N ASP A 139 -7.20 4.24 9.74
CA ASP A 139 -8.12 3.77 10.79
C ASP A 139 -7.74 2.39 11.38
N SER A 140 -6.54 1.89 11.06
CA SER A 140 -5.98 0.56 11.35
C SER A 140 -6.32 -0.54 10.35
N ASP A 141 -7.50 -0.51 9.73
CA ASP A 141 -7.93 -1.50 8.74
C ASP A 141 -7.80 -0.98 7.31
N ASN A 142 -8.00 0.32 7.13
CA ASN A 142 -7.87 1.06 5.90
C ASN A 142 -6.74 2.07 6.06
N MET A 143 -5.89 2.13 5.04
CA MET A 143 -4.82 3.11 4.97
C MET A 143 -4.72 3.63 3.54
N ASP A 144 -4.44 4.91 3.39
CA ASP A 144 -4.16 5.51 2.08
C ASP A 144 -3.03 6.53 2.20
N TYR A 145 -2.28 6.69 1.12
CA TYR A 145 -1.23 7.68 1.00
C TYR A 145 -1.17 8.19 -0.44
N HIS A 146 -1.30 9.48 -0.63
CA HIS A 146 -1.25 10.05 -1.97
C HIS A 146 -0.73 11.49 -1.95
N ALA A 147 -0.34 11.97 -3.12
CA ALA A 147 0.02 13.37 -3.32
C ALA A 147 -0.99 14.05 -4.23
N VAL A 148 -1.22 15.34 -4.02
CA VAL A 148 -2.05 16.19 -4.89
C VAL A 148 -1.28 17.45 -5.25
N ILE A 149 -1.25 17.79 -6.54
CA ILE A 149 -0.63 19.05 -7.00
C ILE A 149 -1.72 20.07 -7.26
N GLY A 150 -1.62 21.22 -6.58
CA GLY A 150 -2.42 22.40 -6.88
C GLY A 150 -1.64 23.36 -7.77
N THR A 151 -2.08 23.57 -9.01
CA THR A 151 -1.51 24.57 -9.92
C THR A 151 -2.00 25.99 -9.58
N VAL A 152 -1.33 27.01 -10.11
CA VAL A 152 -1.78 28.42 -9.98
C VAL A 152 -3.22 28.61 -10.41
N ALA A 153 -3.58 28.09 -11.59
CA ALA A 153 -4.93 28.25 -12.13
C ALA A 153 -5.99 27.60 -11.24
N GLN A 154 -5.67 26.43 -10.68
CA GLN A 154 -6.57 25.74 -9.74
C GLN A 154 -6.67 26.50 -8.41
N MET A 155 -5.56 26.97 -7.84
CA MET A 155 -5.58 27.76 -6.61
C MET A 155 -6.41 29.04 -6.78
N GLU A 156 -6.30 29.74 -7.91
CA GLU A 156 -7.13 30.90 -8.21
C GLU A 156 -8.62 30.56 -8.36
N ALA A 157 -8.94 29.39 -8.90
CA ALA A 157 -10.31 28.92 -9.00
C ALA A 157 -10.89 28.60 -7.60
N VAL A 158 -10.11 27.95 -6.73
CA VAL A 158 -10.45 27.69 -5.33
C VAL A 158 -10.69 29.02 -4.59
N ARG A 159 -9.74 29.96 -4.67
CA ARG A 159 -9.85 31.29 -4.05
C ARG A 159 -11.10 32.04 -4.50
N ARG A 160 -11.43 31.98 -5.80
CA ARG A 160 -12.65 32.61 -6.35
C ARG A 160 -13.93 31.92 -5.90
N LYS A 161 -13.91 30.61 -5.67
CA LYS A 161 -15.09 29.84 -5.26
C LYS A 161 -15.42 30.04 -3.79
N TYR A 162 -14.42 30.00 -2.92
CA TYR A 162 -14.63 30.00 -1.47
C TYR A 162 -14.43 31.37 -0.82
N HIS A 163 -13.77 32.32 -1.50
CA HIS A 163 -13.44 33.63 -0.94
C HIS A 163 -12.68 33.57 0.39
N ASP A 164 -11.91 32.50 0.58
CA ASP A 164 -11.15 32.18 1.78
C ASP A 164 -9.75 31.70 1.38
N GLU A 165 -8.72 32.19 2.06
CA GLU A 165 -7.34 31.78 1.81
C GLU A 165 -7.07 30.39 2.38
N ASP A 166 -7.67 30.03 3.50
CA ASP A 166 -7.48 28.72 4.14
C ASP A 166 -8.04 27.59 3.26
N ALA A 167 -9.07 27.89 2.46
CA ALA A 167 -9.60 26.95 1.47
C ALA A 167 -8.56 26.53 0.41
N CYS A 168 -7.53 27.35 0.17
CA CYS A 168 -6.44 27.03 -0.76
C CYS A 168 -5.46 25.99 -0.20
N ASP A 169 -5.48 25.74 1.10
CA ASP A 169 -4.60 24.80 1.80
C ASP A 169 -5.32 23.46 2.11
N ASN A 170 -6.48 23.22 1.50
CA ASN A 170 -7.20 21.95 1.56
C ASN A 170 -7.16 21.25 0.18
N SER A 171 -6.56 20.07 0.12
CA SER A 171 -6.38 19.29 -1.13
C SER A 171 -7.71 18.91 -1.79
N GLY A 172 -8.74 18.59 -1.01
CA GLY A 172 -10.07 18.22 -1.48
C GLY A 172 -10.81 19.33 -2.24
N ASN A 173 -10.30 20.56 -2.21
CA ASN A 173 -10.82 21.66 -3.04
C ASN A 173 -10.25 21.67 -4.46
N TYR A 174 -9.21 20.90 -4.74
CA TYR A 174 -8.55 20.85 -6.04
C TYR A 174 -9.12 19.69 -6.87
N PRO A 175 -9.35 19.88 -8.18
CA PRO A 175 -9.88 18.83 -9.06
C PRO A 175 -8.79 17.87 -9.57
N SER A 176 -7.59 17.92 -9.00
CA SER A 176 -6.44 17.12 -9.43
C SER A 176 -6.64 15.66 -9.05
N GLU A 177 -6.19 14.75 -9.90
CA GLU A 177 -6.18 13.32 -9.58
C GLU A 177 -5.10 13.01 -8.53
N ASP A 178 -5.40 12.06 -7.65
CA ASP A 178 -4.45 11.55 -6.67
C ASP A 178 -3.24 10.90 -7.36
N ILE A 179 -2.05 11.32 -6.95
CA ILE A 179 -0.80 10.68 -7.35
C ILE A 179 -0.46 9.61 -6.32
N LYS A 180 -0.66 8.34 -6.69
CA LYS A 180 -0.47 7.20 -5.79
C LYS A 180 0.76 6.39 -6.15
N GLY A 181 1.41 5.85 -5.12
CA GLY A 181 2.31 4.72 -5.24
C GLY A 181 1.54 3.40 -5.22
N ASP A 182 2.21 2.32 -4.80
CA ASP A 182 1.60 1.03 -4.53
C ASP A 182 1.16 0.93 -3.06
N ASN A 183 0.00 1.53 -2.77
CA ASN A 183 -0.60 1.50 -1.44
C ASN A 183 -1.01 0.08 -1.04
N GLY A 184 -1.41 -0.78 -1.98
CA GLY A 184 -1.77 -2.17 -1.68
C GLY A 184 -0.59 -2.97 -1.12
N MET A 185 0.59 -2.83 -1.73
CA MET A 185 1.80 -3.44 -1.21
C MET A 185 2.21 -2.81 0.13
N LEU A 186 2.12 -1.48 0.28
CA LEU A 186 2.41 -0.80 1.55
C LEU A 186 1.55 -1.35 2.70
N ILE A 187 0.23 -1.38 2.50
CA ILE A 187 -0.77 -1.88 3.47
C ILE A 187 -0.42 -3.31 3.88
N THR A 188 -0.15 -4.18 2.91
CA THR A 188 0.19 -5.57 3.21
C THR A 188 1.48 -5.67 4.02
N MET A 189 2.50 -4.88 3.66
CA MET A 189 3.77 -4.87 4.38
C MET A 189 3.63 -4.40 5.83
N VAL A 190 2.85 -3.35 6.10
CA VAL A 190 2.67 -2.82 7.46
C VAL A 190 1.76 -3.70 8.31
N ARG A 191 0.74 -4.34 7.71
CA ARG A 191 -0.15 -5.28 8.42
C ARG A 191 0.53 -6.62 8.74
N CYS A 192 1.51 -7.05 7.94
CA CYS A 192 2.33 -8.23 8.25
C CYS A 192 3.40 -7.97 9.32
N ALA A 193 3.70 -6.71 9.65
CA ALA A 193 4.70 -6.37 10.65
C ALA A 193 4.09 -6.44 12.07
N GLU A 194 4.89 -6.87 13.03
CA GLU A 194 4.53 -6.81 14.44
C GLU A 194 4.35 -5.35 14.92
N GLY A 195 3.61 -5.17 16.01
CA GLY A 195 3.20 -3.85 16.51
C GLY A 195 1.91 -3.39 15.86
N HIS A 196 1.40 -2.22 16.27
CA HIS A 196 0.13 -1.75 15.75
C HIS A 196 0.26 -1.35 14.27
N PRO A 197 -0.65 -1.79 13.36
CA PRO A 197 -0.56 -1.44 11.94
C PRO A 197 -0.44 0.06 11.69
N SER A 198 -1.16 0.88 12.45
CA SER A 198 -1.10 2.35 12.36
C SER A 198 0.27 2.93 12.70
N GLU A 199 1.00 2.34 13.66
CA GLU A 199 2.36 2.80 14.01
C GLU A 199 3.35 2.47 12.88
N ASN A 200 3.24 1.27 12.30
CA ASN A 200 4.06 0.86 11.15
C ASN A 200 3.75 1.69 9.90
N PHE A 201 2.48 2.04 9.70
CA PHE A 201 2.06 2.92 8.62
C PHE A 201 2.58 4.34 8.83
N GLN A 202 2.43 4.92 10.02
CA GLN A 202 2.96 6.24 10.34
C GLN A 202 4.49 6.31 10.14
N TYR A 203 5.21 5.25 10.51
CA TYR A 203 6.64 5.14 10.23
C TYR A 203 6.96 5.24 8.73
N ALA A 204 6.17 4.57 7.87
CA ALA A 204 6.32 4.67 6.42
C ALA A 204 5.94 6.06 5.89
N VAL A 205 4.82 6.64 6.36
CA VAL A 205 4.38 8.00 6.02
C VAL A 205 5.49 9.01 6.28
N GLU A 206 6.10 9.00 7.47
CA GLU A 206 7.19 9.92 7.80
C GLU A 206 8.39 9.81 6.85
N ILE A 207 8.76 8.58 6.47
CA ILE A 207 9.86 8.34 5.54
C ILE A 207 9.49 8.86 4.15
N MET A 208 8.30 8.52 3.66
CA MET A 208 7.84 8.91 2.34
C MET A 208 7.72 10.43 2.23
N SER A 209 7.04 11.08 3.16
CA SER A 209 6.79 12.53 3.12
C SER A 209 8.09 13.32 3.19
N LYS A 210 9.02 12.96 4.07
CA LYS A 210 10.36 13.61 4.13
C LYS A 210 11.17 13.39 2.85
N HIS A 211 11.04 12.23 2.23
CA HIS A 211 11.73 11.91 0.98
C HIS A 211 11.15 12.71 -0.19
N ILE A 212 9.81 12.78 -0.30
CA ILE A 212 9.11 13.60 -1.31
C ILE A 212 9.43 15.07 -1.12
N GLU A 213 9.32 15.61 0.10
CA GLU A 213 9.65 17.01 0.41
C GLU A 213 11.07 17.34 -0.06
N LYS A 214 12.03 16.45 0.23
CA LYS A 214 13.43 16.65 -0.14
C LYS A 214 13.69 16.63 -1.64
N TYR A 215 13.05 15.73 -2.39
CA TYR A 215 13.43 15.45 -3.78
C TYR A 215 12.43 15.97 -4.83
N ALA A 216 11.13 16.00 -4.55
CA ALA A 216 10.14 16.57 -5.48
C ALA A 216 10.19 18.10 -5.49
N LEU A 217 10.38 18.74 -4.34
CA LEU A 217 10.33 20.21 -4.28
C LEU A 217 11.46 20.85 -5.08
N ALA A 218 12.62 20.20 -5.19
CA ALA A 218 13.75 20.73 -5.96
C ALA A 218 13.46 20.84 -7.47
N THR A 219 12.56 20.02 -8.01
CA THR A 219 12.30 19.92 -9.45
C THR A 219 11.06 20.68 -9.90
N LEU A 220 10.14 20.99 -8.99
CA LEU A 220 8.92 21.73 -9.30
C LEU A 220 9.17 23.22 -9.61
N ARG A 221 8.50 23.71 -10.67
CA ARG A 221 8.30 25.15 -10.88
C ARG A 221 7.23 25.62 -9.91
N LYS A 222 7.57 26.58 -9.05
CA LYS A 222 6.75 26.98 -7.90
C LYS A 222 6.42 28.46 -7.93
N THR A 223 5.27 28.83 -7.37
CA THR A 223 4.98 30.23 -7.02
C THR A 223 5.84 30.70 -5.85
N GLU A 224 5.90 32.02 -5.63
CA GLU A 224 6.60 32.60 -4.47
C GLU A 224 5.93 32.20 -3.14
N ASP A 225 4.60 32.06 -3.14
CA ASP A 225 3.78 31.66 -1.99
C ASP A 225 3.51 30.15 -1.92
N PHE A 226 4.35 29.34 -2.58
CA PHE A 226 4.19 27.89 -2.61
C PHE A 226 4.20 27.28 -1.20
N LYS A 227 3.33 26.29 -0.97
CA LYS A 227 3.33 25.50 0.28
C LYS A 227 3.39 24.00 -0.01
N PHE A 228 4.17 23.31 0.81
CA PHE A 228 4.13 21.86 0.98
C PHE A 228 3.32 21.56 2.24
N ILE A 229 2.25 20.78 2.12
CA ILE A 229 1.30 20.49 3.19
C ILE A 229 1.23 18.97 3.32
N CYS A 230 1.43 18.44 4.52
CA CYS A 230 1.41 17.01 4.78
C CYS A 230 0.51 16.74 5.97
N GLU A 231 -0.67 16.18 5.74
CA GLU A 231 -1.72 16.08 6.74
C GLU A 231 -2.45 14.74 6.66
N GLU A 232 -2.93 14.29 7.82
CA GLU A 232 -3.90 13.20 7.88
C GLU A 232 -5.28 13.79 7.56
N TYR A 233 -6.04 13.11 6.71
CA TYR A 233 -7.43 13.49 6.43
C TYR A 233 -8.41 12.59 7.18
N ASP A 234 -9.62 13.11 7.45
CA ASP A 234 -10.71 12.40 8.13
C ASP A 234 -11.57 11.58 7.16
#